data_AF-A0A2N5AGX1-F1
#
_entry.id   AF-A0A2N5AGX1-F1
#
_cell.length_a   1.000
_cell.length_b   1.000
_cell.length_c   1.000
_cell.angle_alpha   90.00
_cell.angle_beta   90.00
_cell.angle_gamma   90.00
#
_symmetry.space_group_name_H-M   'P 1'
#
loop_
_entity.id
_entity.type
_entity.pdbx_description
1 polymer ?
#
loop_
_entity_poly.entity_id
_entity_poly.type
_entity_poly.pdbx_seq_one_letter_code
_entity_poly.pdbx_strand_id
1 'polypeptide(L)'
;DLHLAGRQVHLCVGSAPRVARFYRGRDVVDWLEDMGHYRLTVEDHPQGEEARRKTNHYVTGRDGGRDIDLRAFALQGMRLHGRLLAYADGKLHTADDLRANLDGADATAQKIKDSIDAWIARQGIDAPVEARYQAPWQPDGPTEPIDLAAISAIIWAVGFHTDFSWIEVPAFDEKGYPRHQRGVSVEAGLYFLGLPWLWTWGSGRFEGVGDDALWQAEIIARRAGHIAAQEAVDANSAE
;
A
#
# COMPACT_ATOMS: atom_id res chain seq x y z
N ASP A 1 12.99 -2.00 -15.51
CA ASP A 1 11.88 -2.81 -16.05
C ASP A 1 12.48 -3.91 -16.90
N LEU A 2 12.57 -5.13 -16.37
CA LEU A 2 13.31 -6.23 -17.02
C LEU A 2 12.57 -6.78 -18.23
N HIS A 3 11.26 -6.93 -18.13
CA HIS A 3 10.41 -7.46 -19.20
C HIS A 3 10.36 -6.49 -20.39
N LEU A 4 10.17 -5.20 -20.14
CA LEU A 4 10.23 -4.19 -21.21
C LEU A 4 11.61 -4.10 -21.89
N ALA A 5 12.68 -4.47 -21.19
CA ALA A 5 14.02 -4.55 -21.75
C ALA A 5 14.27 -5.87 -22.53
N GLY A 6 13.23 -6.68 -22.76
CA GLY A 6 13.31 -7.94 -23.51
C GLY A 6 13.98 -9.09 -22.76
N ARG A 7 14.11 -9.00 -21.43
CA ARG A 7 14.61 -10.12 -20.62
C ARG A 7 13.49 -11.12 -20.37
N GLN A 8 13.83 -12.41 -20.37
CA GLN A 8 12.94 -13.45 -19.88
C GLN A 8 12.72 -13.26 -18.37
N VAL A 9 11.49 -12.95 -17.96
CA VAL A 9 11.15 -12.71 -16.56
C VAL A 9 10.28 -13.83 -16.03
N HIS A 10 10.63 -14.30 -14.83
CA HIS A 10 9.78 -15.12 -13.98
C HIS A 10 9.30 -14.24 -12.83
N LEU A 11 7.98 -14.18 -12.60
CA LEU A 11 7.39 -13.37 -11.55
C LEU A 11 6.49 -14.23 -10.67
N CYS A 12 6.89 -14.42 -9.41
CA CYS A 12 6.01 -14.99 -8.39
C CYS A 12 5.07 -13.89 -7.89
N VAL A 13 3.76 -14.10 -8.05
CA VAL A 13 2.74 -13.15 -7.62
C VAL A 13 2.22 -13.48 -6.22
N GLY A 14 1.75 -12.46 -5.52
CA GLY A 14 1.01 -12.61 -4.27
C GLY A 14 -0.37 -11.97 -4.37
N SER A 15 -1.01 -11.74 -3.23
CA SER A 15 -2.35 -11.14 -3.13
C SER A 15 -2.38 -9.62 -3.37
N ALA A 16 -1.29 -9.03 -3.87
CA ALA A 16 -1.23 -7.59 -4.14
C ALA A 16 -2.31 -7.22 -5.18
N PRO A 17 -3.22 -6.29 -4.85
CA PRO A 17 -4.27 -5.90 -5.78
C PRO A 17 -3.71 -5.01 -6.90
N ARG A 18 -4.51 -4.81 -7.95
CA ARG A 18 -4.20 -3.85 -9.01
C ARG A 18 -5.20 -2.73 -9.07
N VAL A 19 -4.77 -1.61 -9.63
CA VAL A 19 -5.62 -0.47 -9.96
C VAL A 19 -5.33 -0.08 -11.41
N ALA A 20 -6.35 0.37 -12.14
CA ALA A 20 -6.11 0.99 -13.44
C ALA A 20 -5.37 2.31 -13.21
N ARG A 21 -4.47 2.69 -14.12
CA ARG A 21 -3.85 4.01 -14.06
C ARG A 21 -4.86 5.08 -14.45
N PHE A 22 -5.57 4.84 -15.54
CA PHE A 22 -6.58 5.75 -16.06
C PHE A 22 -7.93 5.04 -16.13
N TYR A 23 -8.99 5.80 -15.85
CA TYR A 23 -10.36 5.36 -16.08
C TYR A 23 -11.24 6.57 -16.35
N ARG A 24 -12.17 6.45 -17.30
CA ARG A 24 -13.13 7.55 -17.62
C ARG A 24 -12.41 8.86 -17.95
N GLY A 25 -11.28 8.76 -18.66
CA GLY A 25 -10.51 9.91 -19.16
C GLY A 25 -9.64 10.64 -18.13
N ARG A 26 -9.55 10.15 -16.89
CA ARG A 26 -8.72 10.74 -15.82
C ARG A 26 -7.92 9.68 -15.08
N ASP A 27 -6.96 10.13 -14.29
CA ASP A 27 -6.25 9.26 -13.38
C ASP A 27 -7.19 8.67 -12.34
N VAL A 28 -7.00 7.39 -12.01
CA VAL A 28 -7.82 6.75 -10.97
C VAL A 28 -7.52 7.33 -9.59
N VAL A 29 -6.27 7.75 -9.32
CA VAL A 29 -5.93 8.41 -8.05
C VAL A 29 -6.70 9.72 -7.91
N ASP A 30 -6.80 10.51 -8.98
CA ASP A 30 -7.57 11.77 -8.97
C ASP A 30 -9.05 11.52 -8.69
N TRP A 31 -9.64 10.48 -9.29
CA TRP A 31 -11.02 10.10 -8.96
C TRP A 31 -11.17 9.72 -7.48
N LEU A 32 -10.23 8.93 -6.95
CA LEU A 32 -10.27 8.50 -5.55
C LEU A 32 -10.14 9.67 -4.58
N GLU A 33 -9.35 10.68 -4.95
CA GLU A 33 -9.20 11.92 -4.20
C GLU A 33 -10.48 12.79 -4.22
N ASP A 34 -11.09 12.97 -5.40
CA ASP A 34 -12.37 13.68 -5.54
C ASP A 34 -13.49 13.00 -4.72
N MET A 35 -13.49 11.67 -4.71
CA MET A 35 -14.40 10.84 -3.91
C MET A 35 -14.07 10.84 -2.40
N GLY A 36 -12.94 11.44 -1.99
CA GLY A 36 -12.53 11.56 -0.60
C GLY A 36 -11.96 10.28 0.03
N HIS A 37 -11.54 9.29 -0.77
CA HIS A 37 -11.01 8.04 -0.23
C HIS A 37 -9.75 8.24 0.63
N TYR A 38 -8.87 9.18 0.27
CA TYR A 38 -7.66 9.47 1.05
C TYR A 38 -7.93 10.25 2.34
N ARG A 39 -9.13 10.86 2.46
CA ARG A 39 -9.62 11.53 3.67
C ARG A 39 -10.37 10.60 4.61
N LEU A 40 -10.65 9.36 4.21
CA LEU A 40 -11.33 8.38 5.06
C LEU A 40 -10.47 8.11 6.30
N THR A 41 -11.06 8.32 7.48
CA THR A 41 -10.37 8.10 8.74
C THR A 41 -10.26 6.60 9.04
N VAL A 42 -9.33 6.23 9.91
CA VAL A 42 -9.24 4.85 10.40
C VAL A 42 -10.52 4.40 11.13
N GLU A 43 -11.20 5.32 11.81
CA GLU A 43 -12.44 5.07 12.56
C GLU A 43 -13.63 4.80 11.62
N ASP A 44 -13.69 5.51 10.49
CA ASP A 44 -14.75 5.37 9.50
C ASP A 44 -14.54 4.18 8.56
N HIS A 45 -13.37 3.54 8.60
CA HIS A 45 -13.07 2.40 7.74
C HIS A 45 -13.72 1.12 8.30
N PRO A 46 -14.50 0.35 7.49
CA PRO A 46 -15.24 -0.83 7.98
C PRO A 46 -14.39 -1.94 8.59
N GLN A 47 -13.07 -1.93 8.34
CA GLN A 47 -12.12 -2.90 8.87
C GLN A 47 -11.24 -2.34 10.00
N GLY A 48 -11.41 -1.06 10.36
CA GLY A 48 -10.63 -0.37 11.39
C GLY A 48 -9.13 -0.61 11.26
N GLU A 49 -8.51 -1.01 12.36
CA GLU A 49 -7.07 -1.30 12.48
C GLU A 49 -6.53 -2.34 11.48
N GLU A 50 -7.35 -3.31 11.03
CA GLU A 50 -6.93 -4.31 10.06
C GLU A 50 -6.67 -3.72 8.66
N ALA A 51 -7.18 -2.52 8.38
CA ALA A 51 -6.88 -1.79 7.14
C ALA A 51 -5.40 -1.43 7.01
N ARG A 52 -4.67 -1.33 8.14
CA ARG A 52 -3.23 -1.04 8.17
C ARG A 52 -2.37 -2.10 7.50
N ARG A 53 -2.86 -3.34 7.46
CA ARG A 53 -2.11 -4.51 7.00
C ARG A 53 -2.34 -4.83 5.52
N LYS A 54 -3.20 -4.06 4.84
CA LYS A 54 -3.53 -4.31 3.44
C LYS A 54 -2.39 -3.91 2.51
N THR A 55 -2.08 -4.80 1.58
CA THR A 55 -1.11 -4.57 0.51
C THR A 55 -1.57 -3.44 -0.41
N ASN A 56 -0.63 -2.57 -0.80
CA ASN A 56 -0.89 -1.51 -1.76
C ASN A 56 -1.15 -2.07 -3.17
N HIS A 57 -1.92 -1.32 -3.95
CA HIS A 57 -2.11 -1.61 -5.37
C HIS A 57 -0.79 -1.46 -6.13
N TYR A 58 -0.47 -2.40 -7.02
CA TYR A 58 0.61 -2.16 -7.97
C TYR A 58 0.12 -1.19 -9.06
N VAL A 59 0.91 -0.16 -9.30
CA VAL A 59 0.68 0.91 -10.28
C VAL A 59 2.04 1.49 -10.69
N THR A 60 2.13 2.07 -11.88
CA THR A 60 3.35 2.75 -12.33
C THR A 60 3.04 4.17 -12.78
N GLY A 61 3.89 5.13 -12.40
CA GLY A 61 3.93 6.49 -12.96
C GLY A 61 4.99 6.65 -14.06
N ARG A 62 5.72 5.58 -14.40
CA ARG A 62 6.75 5.60 -15.45
C ARG A 62 6.12 5.94 -16.80
N ASP A 63 6.82 6.74 -17.60
CA ASP A 63 6.44 7.08 -18.98
C ASP A 63 5.05 7.75 -19.06
N GLY A 64 4.68 8.56 -18.06
CA GLY A 64 3.36 9.19 -17.95
C GLY A 64 2.30 8.33 -17.26
N GLY A 65 2.68 7.12 -16.83
CA GLY A 65 1.79 6.16 -16.19
C GLY A 65 1.08 5.26 -17.20
N ARG A 66 0.88 4.01 -16.82
CA ARG A 66 0.16 3.02 -17.62
C ARG A 66 -0.34 1.88 -16.74
N ASP A 67 -1.29 1.12 -17.25
CA ASP A 67 -1.72 -0.10 -16.60
C ASP A 67 -0.57 -1.11 -16.53
N ILE A 68 -0.46 -1.75 -15.36
CA ILE A 68 0.31 -2.97 -15.19
C ILE A 68 -0.70 -4.11 -15.30
N ASP A 69 -0.70 -4.79 -16.44
CA ASP A 69 -1.51 -5.98 -16.68
C ASP A 69 -0.59 -7.19 -16.80
N LEU A 70 -0.52 -7.97 -15.72
CA LEU A 70 0.30 -9.18 -15.68
C LEU A 70 -0.18 -10.23 -16.69
N ARG A 71 -1.49 -10.28 -17.00
CA ARG A 71 -2.03 -11.24 -17.97
C ARG A 71 -1.62 -10.87 -19.39
N ALA A 72 -1.61 -9.58 -19.71
CA ALA A 72 -1.04 -9.11 -20.97
C ALA A 72 0.47 -9.41 -21.05
N PHE A 73 1.22 -9.26 -19.95
CA PHE A 73 2.63 -9.64 -19.92
C PHE A 73 2.87 -11.15 -20.07
N ALA A 74 1.95 -11.99 -19.58
CA ALA A 74 2.02 -13.43 -19.80
C ALA A 74 1.94 -13.78 -21.29
N LEU A 75 1.04 -13.13 -22.04
CA LEU A 75 0.96 -13.26 -23.50
C LEU A 75 2.22 -12.77 -24.22
N GLN A 76 2.97 -11.86 -23.61
CA GLN A 76 4.25 -11.36 -24.11
C GLN A 76 5.45 -12.24 -23.69
N GLY A 77 5.20 -13.38 -23.04
CA GLY A 77 6.22 -14.36 -22.66
C GLY A 77 6.73 -14.26 -21.22
N MET A 78 6.19 -13.36 -20.38
CA MET A 78 6.49 -13.37 -18.95
C MET A 78 5.95 -14.65 -18.31
N ARG A 79 6.78 -15.35 -17.54
CA ARG A 79 6.37 -16.54 -16.80
C ARG A 79 5.84 -16.13 -15.44
N LEU A 80 4.52 -16.20 -15.26
CA LEU A 80 3.90 -15.92 -13.97
C LEU A 80 3.80 -17.19 -13.14
N HIS A 81 4.02 -17.06 -11.84
CA HIS A 81 3.93 -18.14 -10.87
C HIS A 81 3.15 -17.70 -9.66
N GLY A 82 2.60 -18.65 -8.91
CA GLY A 82 2.00 -18.36 -7.62
C GLY A 82 3.03 -17.91 -6.59
N ARG A 83 2.59 -17.78 -5.34
CA ARG A 83 3.46 -17.33 -4.24
C ARG A 83 4.63 -18.29 -4.04
N LEU A 84 5.85 -17.77 -3.92
CA LEU A 84 7.03 -18.56 -3.61
C LEU A 84 6.89 -19.20 -2.22
N LEU A 85 7.10 -20.52 -2.12
CA LEU A 85 6.95 -21.28 -0.88
C LEU A 85 8.30 -21.76 -0.33
N ALA A 86 9.11 -22.37 -1.19
CA ALA A 86 10.31 -23.06 -0.75
C ALA A 86 11.34 -23.20 -1.87
N TYR A 87 12.56 -23.54 -1.45
CA TYR A 87 13.62 -24.02 -2.32
C TYR A 87 13.97 -25.45 -1.90
N ALA A 88 14.02 -26.37 -2.86
CA ALA A 88 14.45 -27.75 -2.65
C ALA A 88 15.10 -28.29 -3.92
N ASP A 89 16.22 -28.99 -3.77
CA ASP A 89 16.92 -29.72 -4.85
C ASP A 89 17.16 -28.89 -6.13
N GLY A 90 17.60 -27.64 -5.97
CA GLY A 90 17.88 -26.74 -7.09
C GLY A 90 16.63 -26.08 -7.70
N LYS A 91 15.44 -26.29 -7.13
CA LYS A 91 14.18 -25.78 -7.67
C LYS A 91 13.43 -24.89 -6.67
N LEU A 92 12.77 -23.87 -7.20
CA LEU A 92 11.86 -23.01 -6.46
C LEU A 92 10.43 -23.54 -6.62
N HIS A 93 9.76 -23.77 -5.50
CA HIS A 93 8.39 -24.26 -5.44
C HIS A 93 7.43 -23.11 -5.15
N THR A 94 6.32 -23.07 -5.88
CA THR A 94 5.29 -22.03 -5.75
C THR A 94 3.96 -22.64 -5.38
N ALA A 95 3.10 -21.83 -4.75
CA ALA A 95 1.73 -22.20 -4.46
C ALA A 95 0.88 -22.29 -5.72
N ASP A 96 -0.19 -23.08 -5.68
CA ASP A 96 -1.21 -23.15 -6.72
C ASP A 96 -2.27 -22.06 -6.53
N ASP A 97 -1.82 -20.80 -6.41
CA ASP A 97 -2.67 -19.64 -6.12
C ASP A 97 -2.61 -18.55 -7.21
N LEU A 98 -1.91 -18.80 -8.32
CA LEU A 98 -1.71 -17.84 -9.40
C LEU A 98 -3.04 -17.31 -9.96
N ARG A 99 -3.97 -18.20 -10.30
CA ARG A 99 -5.29 -17.83 -10.82
C ARG A 99 -6.05 -16.94 -9.83
N ALA A 100 -6.12 -17.39 -8.58
CA ALA A 100 -6.83 -16.67 -7.53
C ALA A 100 -6.24 -15.27 -7.28
N ASN A 101 -4.91 -15.14 -7.29
CA ASN A 101 -4.22 -13.86 -7.13
C ASN A 101 -4.51 -12.91 -8.30
N LEU A 102 -4.47 -13.39 -9.55
CA LEU A 102 -4.77 -12.58 -10.72
C LEU A 102 -6.26 -12.17 -10.77
N ASP A 103 -7.17 -13.09 -10.50
CA ASP A 103 -8.62 -12.82 -10.46
C ASP A 103 -8.95 -11.82 -9.34
N GLY A 104 -8.31 -11.95 -8.17
CA GLY A 104 -8.47 -11.02 -7.04
C GLY A 104 -7.95 -9.61 -7.36
N ALA A 105 -6.83 -9.50 -8.06
CA ALA A 105 -6.30 -8.22 -8.51
C ALA A 105 -7.26 -7.53 -9.49
N ASP A 106 -7.76 -8.26 -10.49
CA ASP A 106 -8.71 -7.75 -11.48
C ASP A 106 -10.04 -7.33 -10.85
N ALA A 107 -10.58 -8.15 -9.94
CA ALA A 107 -11.82 -7.85 -9.22
C ALA A 107 -11.69 -6.58 -8.39
N THR A 108 -10.52 -6.33 -7.79
CA THR A 108 -10.27 -5.09 -7.04
C THR A 108 -10.27 -3.88 -7.98
N ALA A 109 -9.59 -3.95 -9.12
CA ALA A 109 -9.61 -2.89 -10.12
C ALA A 109 -11.04 -2.60 -10.64
N GLN A 110 -11.84 -3.64 -10.89
CA GLN A 110 -13.23 -3.45 -11.32
C GLN A 110 -14.11 -2.80 -10.26
N LYS A 111 -13.98 -3.18 -8.98
CA LYS A 111 -14.72 -2.53 -7.89
C LYS A 111 -14.41 -1.04 -7.75
N ILE A 112 -13.15 -0.65 -7.98
CA ILE A 112 -12.76 0.76 -8.02
C ILE A 112 -13.46 1.46 -9.18
N LYS A 113 -13.44 0.86 -10.39
CA LYS A 113 -14.16 1.38 -11.56
C LYS A 113 -15.68 1.51 -11.30
N ASP A 114 -16.29 0.55 -10.62
CA ASP A 114 -17.71 0.61 -10.23
C ASP A 114 -18.00 1.78 -9.29
N SER A 115 -17.10 2.03 -8.33
CA SER A 115 -17.23 3.13 -7.38
C SER A 115 -17.12 4.50 -8.09
N ILE A 116 -16.19 4.60 -9.06
CA ILE A 116 -16.03 5.79 -9.91
C ILE A 116 -17.28 6.04 -10.75
N ASP A 117 -17.82 4.99 -11.40
CA ASP A 117 -19.05 5.12 -12.20
C ASP A 117 -20.23 5.59 -11.35
N ALA A 118 -20.39 5.02 -10.15
CA ALA A 118 -21.43 5.43 -9.21
C ALA A 118 -21.23 6.87 -8.70
N TRP A 119 -19.99 7.33 -8.55
CA TRP A 119 -19.68 8.72 -8.21
C TRP A 119 -20.02 9.67 -9.35
N ILE A 120 -19.55 9.39 -10.57
CA ILE A 120 -19.83 10.17 -11.77
C ILE A 120 -21.34 10.37 -11.96
N ALA A 121 -22.12 9.27 -11.84
CA ALA A 121 -23.57 9.32 -11.97
C ALA A 121 -24.24 10.17 -10.88
N ARG A 122 -23.78 10.09 -9.62
CA ARG A 122 -24.32 10.90 -8.50
C ARG A 122 -23.99 12.38 -8.63
N GLN A 123 -22.82 12.72 -9.16
CA GLN A 123 -22.37 14.10 -9.31
C GLN A 123 -22.81 14.73 -10.64
N GLY A 124 -23.37 13.95 -11.57
CA GLY A 124 -23.73 14.44 -12.90
C GLY A 124 -22.52 14.88 -13.72
N ILE A 125 -21.37 14.23 -13.51
CA ILE A 125 -20.11 14.57 -14.21
C ILE A 125 -20.19 14.03 -15.64
N ASP A 126 -19.87 14.88 -16.62
CA ASP A 126 -19.67 14.43 -18.01
C ASP A 126 -18.27 13.79 -18.13
N ALA A 127 -18.24 12.49 -18.42
CA ALA A 127 -17.02 11.72 -18.54
C ALA A 127 -17.16 10.66 -19.65
N PRO A 128 -16.09 10.37 -20.40
CA PRO A 128 -16.15 9.43 -21.52
C PRO A 128 -16.54 8.02 -21.08
N VAL A 129 -17.18 7.29 -21.99
CA VAL A 129 -17.47 5.88 -21.79
C VAL A 129 -16.25 5.03 -22.11
N GLU A 130 -15.90 4.13 -21.19
CA GLU A 130 -14.78 3.22 -21.34
C GLU A 130 -15.25 1.77 -21.15
N ALA A 131 -14.76 0.87 -21.99
CA ALA A 131 -15.06 -0.55 -21.90
C ALA A 131 -14.55 -1.15 -20.59
N ARG A 132 -15.28 -2.14 -20.07
CA ARG A 132 -14.83 -2.92 -18.91
C ARG A 132 -13.73 -3.89 -19.30
N TYR A 133 -12.84 -4.14 -18.35
CA TYR A 133 -11.68 -4.99 -18.56
C TYR A 133 -12.12 -6.44 -18.78
N GLN A 134 -11.48 -7.10 -19.75
CA GLN A 134 -11.60 -8.53 -19.97
C GLN A 134 -10.21 -9.14 -19.86
N ALA A 135 -10.09 -10.18 -19.04
CA ALA A 135 -8.82 -10.86 -18.85
C ALA A 135 -8.35 -11.48 -20.18
N PRO A 136 -7.22 -11.05 -20.74
CA PRO A 136 -6.76 -11.53 -22.05
C PRO A 136 -6.11 -12.92 -21.97
N TRP A 137 -5.79 -13.38 -20.76
CA TRP A 137 -5.10 -14.65 -20.52
C TRP A 137 -5.47 -15.23 -19.14
N GLN A 138 -5.43 -16.56 -19.04
CA GLN A 138 -5.64 -17.31 -17.81
C GLN A 138 -4.58 -18.42 -17.71
N PRO A 139 -4.13 -18.82 -16.51
CA PRO A 139 -3.18 -19.91 -16.35
C PRO A 139 -3.80 -21.26 -16.74
N ASP A 140 -3.11 -22.02 -17.58
CA ASP A 140 -3.62 -23.29 -18.15
C ASP A 140 -3.45 -24.51 -17.23
N GLY A 141 -3.06 -24.30 -15.97
CA GLY A 141 -2.85 -25.36 -14.99
C GLY A 141 -1.87 -24.95 -13.88
N PRO A 142 -1.51 -25.89 -12.99
CA PRO A 142 -0.52 -25.66 -11.96
C PRO A 142 0.85 -25.37 -12.58
N THR A 143 1.62 -24.47 -11.95
CA THR A 143 2.95 -24.10 -12.42
C THR A 143 3.98 -25.14 -11.99
N GLU A 144 4.83 -25.58 -12.92
CA GLU A 144 5.98 -26.43 -12.60
C GLU A 144 7.00 -25.67 -11.72
N PRO A 145 7.74 -26.38 -10.84
CA PRO A 145 8.82 -25.77 -10.07
C PRO A 145 9.86 -25.11 -10.98
N ILE A 146 10.35 -23.94 -10.58
CA ILE A 146 11.31 -23.16 -11.37
C ILE A 146 12.71 -23.73 -11.13
N ASP A 147 13.39 -24.18 -12.18
CA ASP A 147 14.80 -24.58 -12.09
C ASP A 147 15.69 -23.35 -11.85
N LEU A 148 16.37 -23.32 -10.70
CA LEU A 148 17.23 -22.21 -10.32
C LEU A 148 18.46 -22.11 -11.23
N ALA A 149 18.91 -23.21 -11.83
CA ALA A 149 20.02 -23.19 -12.78
C ALA A 149 19.70 -22.39 -14.06
N ALA A 150 18.41 -22.20 -14.36
CA ALA A 150 17.95 -21.37 -15.48
C ALA A 150 17.81 -19.87 -15.11
N ILE A 151 18.08 -19.48 -13.85
CA ILE A 151 17.89 -18.11 -13.35
C ILE A 151 19.24 -17.45 -13.12
N SER A 152 19.48 -16.32 -13.78
CA SER A 152 20.73 -15.55 -13.67
C SER A 152 20.75 -14.54 -12.53
N ALA A 153 19.58 -14.06 -12.10
CA ALA A 153 19.44 -13.09 -11.03
C ALA A 153 18.08 -13.23 -10.34
N ILE A 154 18.06 -13.03 -9.02
CA ILE A 154 16.84 -12.96 -8.21
C ILE A 154 16.69 -11.54 -7.69
N ILE A 155 15.50 -10.96 -7.86
CA ILE A 155 15.15 -9.65 -7.30
C ILE A 155 14.09 -9.86 -6.21
N TRP A 156 14.46 -9.56 -4.97
CA TRP A 156 13.54 -9.58 -3.83
C TRP A 156 12.76 -8.27 -3.76
N ALA A 157 11.59 -8.25 -4.40
CA ALA A 157 10.66 -7.13 -4.37
C ALA A 157 9.46 -7.39 -3.43
N VAL A 158 9.74 -7.95 -2.25
CA VAL A 158 8.73 -8.45 -1.28
C VAL A 158 8.37 -7.44 -0.17
N GLY A 159 8.80 -6.18 -0.33
CA GLY A 159 8.56 -5.12 0.63
C GLY A 159 9.59 -5.08 1.76
N PHE A 160 9.22 -4.42 2.86
CA PHE A 160 10.03 -4.21 4.05
C PHE A 160 9.12 -4.27 5.28
N HIS A 161 9.70 -4.50 6.45
CA HIS A 161 9.03 -4.32 7.73
C HIS A 161 9.60 -3.09 8.44
N THR A 162 8.80 -2.48 9.31
CA THR A 162 9.34 -1.44 10.21
C THR A 162 10.24 -2.10 11.25
N ASP A 163 11.30 -1.40 11.65
CA ASP A 163 12.18 -1.83 12.74
C ASP A 163 12.22 -0.75 13.82
N PHE A 164 11.62 -1.07 14.96
CA PHE A 164 11.59 -0.22 16.14
C PHE A 164 12.49 -0.75 17.27
N SER A 165 13.30 -1.78 17.02
CA SER A 165 14.12 -2.44 18.05
C SER A 165 15.13 -1.50 18.74
N TRP A 166 15.46 -0.38 18.09
CA TRP A 166 16.35 0.65 18.63
C TRP A 166 15.68 1.61 19.63
N ILE A 167 14.35 1.52 19.81
CA ILE A 167 13.58 2.36 20.74
C ILE A 167 13.31 1.57 22.02
N GLU A 168 14.09 1.82 23.08
CA GLU A 168 14.02 1.10 24.36
C GLU A 168 13.06 1.77 25.36
N VAL A 169 11.80 1.97 24.98
CA VAL A 169 10.73 2.48 25.86
C VAL A 169 9.48 1.61 25.79
N PRO A 170 8.62 1.57 26.82
CA PRO A 170 7.42 0.72 26.84
C PRO A 170 6.27 1.22 25.94
N ALA A 171 6.58 1.62 24.71
CA ALA A 171 5.64 2.21 23.74
C ALA A 171 4.98 1.20 22.79
N PHE A 172 5.32 -0.08 22.82
CA PHE A 172 4.93 -1.07 21.79
C PHE A 172 3.95 -2.12 22.30
N ASP A 173 3.18 -2.71 21.39
CA ASP A 173 2.31 -3.86 21.65
C ASP A 173 3.08 -5.20 21.55
N GLU A 174 2.38 -6.32 21.79
CA GLU A 174 2.96 -7.68 21.71
C GLU A 174 3.50 -8.04 20.32
N LYS A 175 3.09 -7.31 19.28
CA LYS A 175 3.52 -7.50 17.89
C LYS A 175 4.63 -6.51 17.50
N GLY A 176 5.13 -5.71 18.44
CA GLY A 176 6.14 -4.68 18.21
C GLY A 176 5.61 -3.44 17.47
N TYR A 177 4.29 -3.26 17.36
CA TYR A 177 3.70 -2.08 16.74
C TYR A 177 3.56 -0.95 17.77
N PRO A 178 3.81 0.32 17.40
CA PRO A 178 3.70 1.42 18.34
C PRO A 178 2.27 1.64 18.82
N ARG A 179 2.08 1.71 20.14
CA ARG A 179 0.83 2.13 20.76
C ARG A 179 0.73 3.65 20.68
N HIS A 180 -0.22 4.14 19.90
CA HIS A 180 -0.37 5.57 19.66
C HIS A 180 -1.83 5.96 19.39
N GLN A 181 -2.13 7.25 19.56
CA GLN A 181 -3.33 7.88 18.99
C GLN A 181 -2.88 8.96 18.01
N ARG A 182 -3.19 8.78 16.72
CA ARG A 182 -2.76 9.70 15.64
C ARG A 182 -1.26 10.05 15.68
N GLY A 183 -0.45 9.05 16.03
CA GLY A 183 1.00 9.14 16.14
C GLY A 183 1.54 9.69 17.45
N VAL A 184 0.68 10.15 18.37
CA VAL A 184 1.09 10.48 19.75
C VAL A 184 1.25 9.18 20.52
N SER A 185 2.47 8.88 21.00
CA SER A 185 2.72 7.66 21.77
C SER A 185 2.03 7.67 23.13
N VAL A 186 1.80 6.48 23.69
CA VAL A 186 1.50 6.32 25.11
C VAL A 186 2.66 6.77 26.02
N GLU A 187 3.89 6.77 25.50
CA GLU A 187 5.07 7.28 26.20
C GLU A 187 5.25 8.78 25.94
N ALA A 188 5.32 9.56 27.02
CA ALA A 188 5.28 11.01 26.96
C ALA A 188 6.55 11.58 26.30
N GLY A 189 6.37 12.37 25.23
CA GLY A 189 7.48 12.96 24.47
C GLY A 189 7.96 12.11 23.28
N LEU A 190 7.37 10.94 23.06
CA LEU A 190 7.60 10.11 21.87
C LEU A 190 6.44 10.25 20.87
N TYR A 191 6.77 10.39 19.58
CA TYR A 191 5.81 10.56 18.51
C TYR A 191 6.22 9.71 17.29
N PHE A 192 5.24 9.21 16.56
CA PHE A 192 5.40 8.40 15.35
C PHE A 192 4.72 9.08 14.17
N LEU A 193 5.49 9.41 13.14
CA LEU A 193 5.01 10.04 11.91
C LEU A 193 5.25 9.11 10.71
N GLY A 194 4.37 9.18 9.71
CA GLY A 194 4.50 8.40 8.47
C GLY A 194 4.05 6.94 8.59
N LEU A 195 3.44 6.53 9.72
CA LEU A 195 2.79 5.23 9.82
C LEU A 195 1.53 5.20 8.93
N PRO A 196 1.17 4.03 8.37
CA PRO A 196 -0.09 3.89 7.65
C PRO A 196 -1.27 4.13 8.62
N TRP A 197 -2.28 4.88 8.19
CA TRP A 197 -3.52 5.15 8.94
C TRP A 197 -3.34 5.84 10.30
N LEU A 198 -2.41 6.80 10.45
CA LEU A 198 -2.36 7.61 11.68
C LEU A 198 -3.69 8.33 11.91
N TRP A 199 -4.16 9.06 10.91
CA TRP A 199 -5.46 9.71 10.89
C TRP A 199 -6.31 9.18 9.74
N THR A 200 -5.78 9.24 8.53
CA THR A 200 -6.49 8.87 7.30
C THR A 200 -5.72 7.81 6.52
N TRP A 201 -6.35 7.26 5.49
CA TRP A 201 -5.66 6.40 4.53
C TRP A 201 -4.42 7.05 3.89
N GLY A 202 -4.37 8.38 3.82
CA GLY A 202 -3.24 9.17 3.31
C GLY A 202 -2.02 9.29 4.24
N SER A 203 -2.13 9.00 5.54
CA SER A 203 -1.10 9.28 6.57
C SER A 203 0.30 8.73 6.28
N GLY A 204 0.39 7.57 5.64
CA GLY A 204 1.67 6.92 5.30
C GLY A 204 2.22 7.31 3.92
N ARG A 205 1.67 8.36 3.28
CA ARG A 205 1.96 8.74 1.89
C ARG A 205 2.35 10.20 1.81
N PHE A 206 3.14 10.57 0.80
CA PHE A 206 3.52 11.97 0.57
C PHE A 206 2.33 12.92 0.43
N GLU A 207 1.21 12.42 -0.07
CA GLU A 207 -0.04 13.18 -0.24
C GLU A 207 -0.69 13.59 1.09
N GLY A 208 -0.59 12.77 2.14
CA GLY A 208 -1.34 12.99 3.40
C GLY A 208 -0.48 13.18 4.65
N VAL A 209 0.82 12.83 4.61
CA VAL A 209 1.70 12.90 5.79
C VAL A 209 1.85 14.32 6.36
N GLY A 210 1.65 15.35 5.54
CA GLY A 210 1.72 16.76 5.95
C GLY A 210 0.68 17.12 7.02
N ASP A 211 -0.55 16.61 6.89
CA ASP A 211 -1.63 16.89 7.85
C ASP A 211 -1.35 16.29 9.22
N ASP A 212 -0.76 15.10 9.26
CA ASP A 212 -0.32 14.47 10.51
C ASP A 212 0.88 15.18 11.12
N ALA A 213 1.81 15.67 10.29
CA ALA A 213 2.96 16.45 10.75
C ALA A 213 2.51 17.76 11.42
N LEU A 214 1.56 18.49 10.81
CA LEU A 214 0.98 19.71 11.38
C LEU A 214 0.29 19.43 12.72
N TRP A 215 -0.54 18.38 12.76
CA TRP A 215 -1.21 17.95 13.99
C TRP A 215 -0.22 17.65 15.13
N GLN A 216 0.82 16.88 14.84
CA GLN A 216 1.83 16.52 15.85
C GLN A 216 2.67 17.73 16.28
N ALA A 217 3.03 18.61 15.35
CA ALA A 217 3.76 19.83 15.65
C ALA A 217 3.01 20.72 16.66
N GLU A 218 1.69 20.87 16.51
CA GLU A 218 0.88 21.61 17.48
C GLU A 218 0.92 20.98 18.87
N ILE A 219 0.80 19.65 18.96
CA ILE A 219 0.83 18.93 20.24
C ILE A 219 2.20 19.09 20.91
N ILE A 220 3.28 18.95 20.15
CA ILE A 220 4.65 19.12 20.63
C ILE A 220 4.84 20.54 21.17
N ALA A 221 4.39 21.57 20.43
CA ALA A 221 4.48 22.96 20.86
C ALA A 221 3.71 23.23 22.17
N ARG A 222 2.48 22.70 22.29
CA ARG A 222 1.69 22.81 23.54
C ARG A 222 2.39 22.14 24.71
N ARG A 223 2.98 20.96 24.50
CA ARG A 223 3.74 20.24 25.54
C ARG A 223 4.96 21.04 25.99
N ALA A 224 5.74 21.57 25.04
CA ALA A 224 6.90 22.40 25.36
C ALA A 224 6.52 23.64 26.17
N GLY A 225 5.41 24.30 25.82
CA GLY A 225 4.86 25.42 26.59
C GLY A 225 4.49 25.04 28.02
N HIS A 226 3.84 23.88 28.22
CA HIS A 226 3.52 23.39 29.57
C HIS A 226 4.76 23.06 30.40
N ILE A 227 5.79 22.45 29.81
CA ILE A 227 7.05 22.14 30.50
C ILE A 227 7.73 23.44 30.94
N ALA A 228 7.87 24.41 30.05
CA ALA A 228 8.48 25.70 30.39
C ALA A 228 7.71 26.46 31.47
N ALA A 229 6.38 26.41 31.44
CA ALA A 229 5.55 27.02 32.49
C ALA A 229 5.74 26.33 33.85
N GLN A 230 5.84 25.00 33.88
CA GLN A 230 6.08 24.25 35.11
C GLN A 230 7.47 24.55 35.68
N GLU A 231 8.51 24.56 34.84
CA GLU A 231 9.88 24.89 35.26
C GLU A 231 9.97 26.31 35.86
N ALA A 232 9.24 27.28 35.30
CA ALA A 232 9.18 28.63 35.84
C ALA A 232 8.48 28.72 37.20
N VAL A 233 7.42 27.92 37.41
CA VAL A 233 6.73 27.82 38.71
C VAL A 233 7.64 27.17 39.76
N ASP A 234 8.34 26.10 39.38
CA ASP A 234 9.24 25.37 40.27
C ASP A 234 10.44 26.24 40.67
N ALA A 235 11.01 27.01 39.73
CA ALA A 235 12.09 27.96 40.00
C ALA A 235 11.66 29.07 40.97
N ASN A 236 10.46 29.65 40.77
CA ASN A 236 9.93 30.69 41.66
C ASN A 236 9.51 30.17 43.04
N SER A 237 9.29 28.86 43.20
CA SER A 237 8.92 28.24 44.48
C SER A 237 10.13 27.79 45.29
N ALA A 238 11.33 27.84 44.70
CA ALA A 238 12.60 27.47 45.33
C ALA A 238 13.39 28.67 45.89
N GLU A 239 12.97 29.91 45.60
CA GLU A 239 13.40 31.16 46.25
C GLU A 239 12.57 31.48 47.49
#